data_AF-A0A433QMP4-F1
#
_entry.id   AF-A0A433QMP4-F1
#
_cell.length_a   1.000
_cell.length_b   1.000
_cell.length_c   1.000
_cell.angle_alpha   90.00
_cell.angle_beta   90.00
_cell.angle_gamma   90.00
#
_symmetry.space_group_name_H-M   'P 1'
#
loop_
_entity.id
_entity.type
_entity.pdbx_description
1 polymer ?
#
loop_
_entity_poly.entity_id
_entity_poly.type
_entity_poly.pdbx_seq_one_letter_code
_entity_poly.pdbx_strand_id
1 'polypeptide(L)'
;MTDINSLDNIVSRLEAATARLESLAHGGTTSSAAVKSATATSAKPDETPFVVTKYDELINESLKTYLELSKAIGGTVAEQSDHVNNVFQAQRDFVLITTRSQKAEIGTPVFMDLLGPTQRALEKVIEVKDRNRGTEFYNHLCTVQEGVPALGWITVVRC
;
A
#
# COMPACT_ATOMS: atom_id res chain seq x y z
N MET A 1 27.32 -16.73 22.31
CA MET A 1 28.27 -16.76 21.17
C MET A 1 27.55 -16.99 19.83
N THR A 2 26.27 -16.61 19.74
CA THR A 2 25.42 -16.76 18.54
C THR A 2 25.15 -15.40 17.88
N ASP A 3 25.21 -14.30 18.63
CA ASP A 3 24.91 -12.95 18.13
C ASP A 3 26.02 -12.34 17.26
N ILE A 4 27.29 -12.67 17.55
CA ILE A 4 28.44 -12.18 16.78
C ILE A 4 28.39 -12.72 15.34
N ASN A 5 28.10 -14.01 15.17
CA ASN A 5 27.96 -14.62 13.85
C ASN A 5 26.78 -14.03 13.05
N SER A 6 25.71 -13.58 13.72
CA SER A 6 24.55 -12.96 13.06
C SER A 6 24.92 -11.59 12.48
N LEU A 7 25.64 -10.78 13.25
CA LEU A 7 26.12 -9.46 12.82
C LEU A 7 27.12 -9.57 11.67
N ASP A 8 28.06 -10.51 11.73
CA ASP A 8 29.03 -10.75 10.65
C ASP A 8 28.35 -11.15 9.33
N ASN A 9 27.27 -11.94 9.42
CA ASN A 9 26.46 -12.31 8.25
C ASN A 9 25.72 -11.12 7.66
N ILE A 10 25.21 -10.20 8.50
CA ILE A 10 24.52 -8.99 8.04
C ILE A 10 25.51 -8.04 7.37
N VAL A 11 26.68 -7.81 7.98
CA VAL A 11 27.74 -6.94 7.45
C VAL A 11 28.25 -7.48 6.11
N SER A 12 28.55 -8.78 6.02
CA SER A 12 29.01 -9.40 4.77
C SER A 12 28.00 -9.25 3.63
N ARG A 13 26.69 -9.36 3.93
CA ARG A 13 25.63 -9.17 2.93
C ARG A 13 25.50 -7.72 2.49
N LEU A 14 25.71 -6.77 3.40
CA LEU A 14 25.66 -5.34 3.11
C LEU A 14 26.84 -4.92 2.23
N GLU A 15 28.05 -5.36 2.56
CA GLU A 15 29.26 -5.13 1.76
C GLU A 15 29.11 -5.72 0.34
N ALA A 16 28.56 -6.93 0.22
CA ALA A 16 28.31 -7.56 -1.07
C ALA A 16 27.24 -6.82 -1.91
N ALA A 17 26.22 -6.23 -1.28
CA ALA A 17 25.21 -5.44 -1.98
C ALA A 17 25.78 -4.10 -2.47
N THR A 18 26.59 -3.43 -1.65
CA THR A 18 27.26 -2.17 -2.00
C THR A 18 28.26 -2.37 -3.15
N ALA A 19 29.08 -3.42 -3.12
CA ALA A 19 30.03 -3.73 -4.20
C ALA A 19 29.35 -3.97 -5.57
N ARG A 20 28.14 -4.57 -5.56
CA ARG A 20 27.34 -4.77 -6.79
C ARG A 20 26.77 -3.47 -7.33
N LEU A 21 26.29 -2.59 -6.45
CA LEU A 21 25.81 -1.26 -6.84
C LEU A 21 26.94 -0.39 -7.39
N GLU A 22 28.13 -0.44 -6.79
CA GLU A 22 29.30 0.27 -7.29
C GLU A 22 29.75 -0.26 -8.66
N SER A 23 29.71 -1.57 -8.88
CA SER A 23 30.01 -2.20 -10.18
C SER A 23 29.01 -1.76 -11.28
N LEU A 24 27.72 -1.66 -10.94
CA LEU A 24 26.68 -1.17 -11.84
C LEU A 24 26.80 0.34 -12.12
N ALA A 25 27.24 1.12 -11.13
CA ALA A 25 27.39 2.57 -11.26
C ALA A 25 28.61 2.98 -12.12
N HIS A 26 29.66 2.15 -12.18
CA HIS A 26 30.91 2.47 -12.89
C HIS A 26 31.06 1.79 -14.27
N GLY A 27 30.11 0.95 -14.68
CA GLY A 27 30.25 0.08 -15.86
C GLY A 27 29.18 0.27 -16.94
N GLY A 28 29.17 1.43 -17.60
CA GLY A 28 28.41 1.61 -18.84
C GLY A 28 29.06 0.92 -20.05
N THR A 29 28.35 -0.07 -20.60
CA THR A 29 28.37 -0.51 -22.01
C THR A 29 29.33 -1.64 -22.46
N THR A 30 28.68 -2.69 -23.01
CA THR A 30 29.06 -3.71 -24.02
C THR A 30 29.67 -5.09 -23.67
N SER A 31 28.86 -6.11 -24.04
CA SER A 31 29.16 -7.43 -24.63
C SER A 31 29.77 -8.59 -23.84
N SER A 32 28.89 -9.59 -23.62
CA SER A 32 29.01 -11.03 -23.92
C SER A 32 30.35 -11.75 -23.66
N ALA A 33 30.38 -12.61 -22.63
CA ALA A 33 30.72 -14.04 -22.75
C ALA A 33 30.49 -14.77 -21.41
N ALA A 34 30.06 -16.03 -21.53
CA ALA A 34 29.62 -16.94 -20.49
C ALA A 34 30.65 -17.24 -19.39
N VAL A 35 30.21 -17.24 -18.12
CA VAL A 35 30.73 -18.14 -17.07
C VAL A 35 29.61 -18.53 -16.09
N LYS A 36 29.23 -19.81 -16.18
CA LYS A 36 28.83 -20.75 -15.12
C LYS A 36 27.77 -20.33 -14.09
N SER A 37 26.66 -21.06 -14.20
CA SER A 37 25.70 -21.42 -13.14
C SER A 37 26.31 -21.44 -11.74
N ALA A 38 26.01 -20.41 -10.97
CA ALA A 38 25.62 -20.57 -9.58
C ALA A 38 24.14 -20.22 -9.54
N THR A 39 23.35 -21.09 -8.93
CA THR A 39 21.91 -20.95 -8.69
C THR A 39 21.61 -19.60 -8.05
N ALA A 40 21.42 -18.58 -8.91
CA ALA A 40 20.51 -17.50 -8.62
C ALA A 40 19.19 -18.20 -8.35
N THR A 41 18.75 -18.19 -7.09
CA THR A 41 17.33 -18.18 -6.80
C THR A 41 16.81 -17.01 -7.63
N SER A 42 16.34 -17.32 -8.82
CA SER A 42 15.46 -16.47 -9.60
C SER A 42 14.46 -15.96 -8.58
N ALA A 43 14.56 -14.67 -8.26
CA ALA A 43 13.50 -14.00 -7.53
C ALA A 43 12.26 -14.31 -8.38
N LYS A 44 11.43 -15.22 -7.89
CA LYS A 44 10.11 -15.46 -8.47
C LYS A 44 9.51 -14.07 -8.70
N PRO A 45 8.79 -13.85 -9.81
CA PRO A 45 7.94 -12.67 -9.93
C PRO A 45 7.24 -12.51 -8.58
N ASP A 46 7.36 -11.34 -7.96
CA ASP A 46 6.81 -11.06 -6.63
C ASP A 46 5.32 -11.36 -6.67
N GLU A 47 4.97 -12.60 -6.34
CA GLU A 47 3.64 -13.13 -6.53
C GLU A 47 2.79 -12.46 -5.47
N THR A 48 1.78 -11.72 -5.91
CA THR A 48 0.85 -11.04 -5.01
C THR A 48 0.37 -12.04 -3.96
N PRO A 49 0.63 -11.79 -2.66
CA PRO A 49 0.25 -12.72 -1.61
C PRO A 49 -1.23 -13.06 -1.66
N PHE A 50 -1.59 -14.31 -1.38
CA PHE A 50 -2.96 -14.81 -1.45
C PHE A 50 -3.98 -13.89 -0.76
N VAL A 51 -3.64 -13.34 0.40
CA VAL A 51 -4.52 -12.42 1.16
C VAL A 51 -4.79 -11.12 0.39
N VAL A 52 -3.79 -10.57 -0.29
CA VAL A 52 -3.93 -9.36 -1.11
C VAL A 52 -4.76 -9.68 -2.35
N THR A 53 -4.54 -10.84 -2.98
CA THR A 53 -5.37 -11.29 -4.11
C THR A 53 -6.84 -11.43 -3.70
N LYS A 54 -7.14 -11.99 -2.53
CA LYS A 54 -8.51 -12.09 -2.02
C LYS A 54 -9.13 -10.74 -1.67
N TYR A 55 -8.33 -9.80 -1.17
CA TYR A 55 -8.78 -8.43 -0.99
C TYR A 55 -9.15 -7.78 -2.33
N ASP A 56 -8.29 -7.92 -3.34
CA ASP A 56 -8.49 -7.39 -4.68
C ASP A 56 -9.76 -7.98 -5.34
N GLU A 57 -9.96 -9.30 -5.26
CA GLU A 57 -11.16 -9.98 -5.76
C GLU A 57 -12.45 -9.46 -5.09
N LEU A 58 -12.41 -9.20 -3.78
CA LEU A 58 -13.58 -8.74 -3.02
C LEU A 58 -14.00 -7.30 -3.38
N ILE A 59 -13.03 -6.43 -3.66
CA ILE A 59 -13.26 -4.99 -3.72
C ILE A 59 -13.32 -4.46 -5.16
N ASN A 60 -12.49 -4.98 -6.07
CA ASN A 60 -12.21 -4.32 -7.36
C ASN A 60 -13.44 -4.11 -8.23
N GLU A 61 -14.37 -5.07 -8.29
CA GLU A 61 -15.56 -4.95 -9.14
C GLU A 61 -16.50 -3.83 -8.64
N SER A 62 -16.79 -3.84 -7.34
CA SER A 62 -17.67 -2.83 -6.73
C SER A 62 -17.02 -1.44 -6.73
N LEU A 63 -15.72 -1.35 -6.42
CA LEU A 63 -14.99 -0.09 -6.44
C LEU A 63 -14.92 0.47 -7.85
N LYS A 64 -14.61 -0.35 -8.86
CA LYS A 64 -14.59 0.07 -10.26
C LYS A 64 -15.94 0.64 -10.68
N THR A 65 -17.02 -0.07 -10.40
CA THR A 65 -18.39 0.38 -10.73
C THR A 65 -18.72 1.71 -10.06
N TYR A 66 -18.38 1.86 -8.77
CA TYR A 66 -18.57 3.11 -8.03
C TYR A 66 -17.79 4.28 -8.65
N LEU A 67 -16.53 4.07 -9.05
CA LEU A 67 -15.70 5.11 -9.66
C LEU A 67 -16.21 5.50 -11.04
N GLU A 68 -16.63 4.54 -11.87
CA GLU A 68 -17.19 4.81 -13.19
C GLU A 68 -18.49 5.62 -13.11
N LEU A 69 -19.39 5.26 -12.20
CA LEU A 69 -20.63 6.01 -11.95
C LEU A 69 -20.37 7.41 -11.39
N SER A 70 -19.43 7.52 -10.43
CA SER A 70 -19.06 8.81 -9.85
C SER A 70 -18.44 9.74 -10.89
N LYS A 71 -17.62 9.20 -11.80
CA LYS A 71 -17.07 9.93 -12.93
C LYS A 71 -18.14 10.36 -13.94
N ALA A 72 -19.14 9.52 -14.18
CA ALA A 72 -20.27 9.87 -15.05
C ALA A 72 -21.12 11.02 -14.49
N ILE A 73 -21.28 11.09 -13.16
CA ILE A 73 -21.90 12.24 -12.48
C ILE A 73 -21.00 13.48 -12.54
N GLY A 74 -19.70 13.30 -12.33
CA GLY A 74 -18.71 14.38 -12.41
C GLY A 74 -18.69 15.30 -11.18
N GLY A 75 -18.04 16.45 -11.33
CA GLY A 75 -17.96 17.49 -10.30
C GLY A 75 -17.37 16.97 -8.97
N THR A 76 -17.97 17.41 -7.86
CA THR A 76 -17.54 17.07 -6.50
C THR A 76 -17.71 15.59 -6.17
N VAL A 77 -18.61 14.88 -6.86
CA VAL A 77 -18.83 13.44 -6.67
C VAL A 77 -17.64 12.65 -7.23
N ALA A 78 -17.18 12.99 -8.43
CA ALA A 78 -15.97 12.40 -9.00
C ALA A 78 -14.74 12.67 -8.12
N GLU A 79 -14.55 13.92 -7.68
CA GLU A 79 -13.45 14.30 -6.78
C GLU A 79 -13.46 13.48 -5.49
N GLN A 80 -14.62 13.35 -4.82
CA GLN A 80 -14.71 12.55 -3.60
C GLN A 80 -14.41 11.07 -3.87
N SER A 81 -14.86 10.54 -5.00
CA SER A 81 -14.65 9.13 -5.36
C SER A 81 -13.18 8.79 -5.60
N ASP A 82 -12.40 9.73 -6.15
CA ASP A 82 -10.95 9.56 -6.31
C ASP A 82 -10.25 9.44 -4.95
N HIS A 83 -10.69 10.22 -3.95
CA HIS A 83 -10.19 10.08 -2.59
C HIS A 83 -10.61 8.78 -1.93
N VAL A 84 -11.83 8.28 -2.17
CA VAL A 84 -12.26 6.95 -1.71
C VAL A 84 -11.38 5.85 -2.32
N ASN A 85 -11.05 5.93 -3.61
CA ASN A 85 -10.11 5.00 -4.24
C ASN A 85 -8.75 5.01 -3.52
N ASN A 86 -8.23 6.20 -3.18
CA ASN A 86 -6.98 6.31 -2.42
C ASN A 86 -7.06 5.65 -1.03
N VAL A 87 -8.22 5.67 -0.37
CA VAL A 87 -8.40 4.94 0.90
C VAL A 87 -8.25 3.43 0.69
N PHE A 88 -8.89 2.88 -0.36
CA PHE A 88 -8.78 1.46 -0.70
C PHE A 88 -7.36 1.06 -1.11
N GLN A 89 -6.64 1.90 -1.87
CA GLN A 89 -5.23 1.65 -2.20
C GLN A 89 -4.35 1.65 -0.94
N ALA A 90 -4.51 2.64 -0.05
CA ALA A 90 -3.79 2.68 1.22
C ALA A 90 -4.09 1.47 2.10
N GLN A 91 -5.34 1.01 2.13
CA GLN A 91 -5.74 -0.19 2.86
C GLN A 91 -5.16 -1.46 2.24
N ARG A 92 -5.12 -1.57 0.90
CA ARG A 92 -4.46 -2.67 0.19
C ARG A 92 -2.97 -2.75 0.52
N ASP A 93 -2.29 -1.60 0.53
CA ASP A 93 -0.88 -1.51 0.90
C ASP A 93 -0.66 -1.93 2.36
N PHE A 94 -1.55 -1.51 3.27
CA PHE A 94 -1.53 -1.97 4.66
C PHE A 94 -1.64 -3.50 4.74
N VAL A 95 -2.60 -4.11 4.02
CA VAL A 95 -2.77 -5.58 3.96
C VAL A 95 -1.49 -6.23 3.43
N LEU A 96 -0.86 -5.70 2.38
CA LEU A 96 0.41 -6.21 1.87
C LEU A 96 1.54 -6.15 2.91
N ILE A 97 1.64 -5.05 3.68
CA ILE A 97 2.63 -4.91 4.75
C ILE A 97 2.42 -6.01 5.80
N THR A 98 1.16 -6.36 6.13
CA THR A 98 0.87 -7.41 7.10
C THR A 98 1.37 -8.79 6.68
N THR A 99 1.50 -9.05 5.37
CA THR A 99 2.02 -10.35 4.89
C THR A 99 3.55 -10.45 4.97
N ARG A 100 4.23 -9.35 5.25
CA ARG A 100 5.71 -9.24 5.23
C ARG A 100 6.30 -8.81 6.57
N SER A 101 5.46 -8.50 7.55
CA SER A 101 5.86 -7.87 8.81
C SER A 101 5.20 -8.55 10.00
N GLN A 102 5.83 -8.44 11.17
CA GLN A 102 5.18 -8.80 12.43
C GLN A 102 4.14 -7.73 12.80
N LYS A 103 3.07 -8.14 13.48
CA LYS A 103 2.02 -7.23 13.94
C LYS A 103 2.62 -6.21 14.92
N ALA A 104 2.53 -4.93 14.56
CA ALA A 104 2.82 -3.85 15.50
C ALA A 104 1.74 -3.80 16.60
N GLU A 105 2.16 -3.53 17.83
CA GLU A 105 1.22 -3.34 18.93
C GLU A 105 0.36 -2.09 18.69
N ILE A 106 -0.94 -2.21 18.97
CA ILE A 106 -1.89 -1.13 18.77
C ILE A 106 -1.61 0.00 19.77
N GLY A 107 -1.66 1.24 19.30
CA GLY A 107 -1.35 2.42 20.09
C GLY A 107 0.15 2.78 20.13
N THR A 108 1.02 1.97 19.52
CA THR A 108 2.42 2.36 19.33
C THR A 108 2.57 3.39 18.21
N PRO A 109 3.62 4.24 18.24
CA PRO A 109 3.91 5.18 17.17
C PRO A 109 4.03 4.50 15.80
N VAL A 110 4.67 3.32 15.75
CA VAL A 110 4.83 2.52 14.52
C VAL A 110 3.46 2.12 13.94
N PHE A 111 2.52 1.72 14.78
CA PHE A 111 1.17 1.38 14.32
C PHE A 111 0.44 2.62 13.78
N MET A 112 0.59 3.77 14.42
CA MET A 112 0.00 5.03 13.94
C MET A 112 0.62 5.48 12.60
N ASP A 113 1.93 5.32 12.44
CA ASP A 113 2.63 5.62 11.19
C ASP A 113 2.13 4.75 10.03
N LEU A 114 1.86 3.46 10.31
CA LEU A 114 1.26 2.53 9.34
C LEU A 114 -0.16 2.93 8.93
N LEU A 115 -0.94 3.53 9.84
CA LEU A 115 -2.29 4.01 9.55
C LEU A 115 -2.32 5.39 8.85
N GLY A 116 -1.23 6.16 8.94
CA GLY A 116 -1.15 7.52 8.42
C GLY A 116 -1.63 7.69 6.97
N PRO A 117 -1.23 6.83 6.01
CA PRO A 117 -1.73 6.89 4.63
C PRO A 117 -3.25 6.77 4.54
N THR A 118 -3.85 5.80 5.25
CA THR A 118 -5.29 5.61 5.29
C THR A 118 -5.98 6.82 5.91
N GLN A 119 -5.48 7.32 7.05
CA GLN A 119 -6.07 8.48 7.73
C GLN A 119 -6.06 9.73 6.84
N ARG A 120 -4.94 10.05 6.17
CA ARG A 120 -4.87 11.19 5.25
C ARG A 120 -5.86 11.07 4.10
N ALA A 121 -6.05 9.87 3.55
CA ALA A 121 -7.02 9.64 2.49
C ALA A 121 -8.46 9.82 2.99
N LEU A 122 -8.78 9.33 4.20
CA LEU A 122 -10.08 9.55 4.85
C LEU A 122 -10.39 11.03 5.06
N GLU A 123 -9.41 11.80 5.56
CA GLU A 123 -9.54 13.24 5.77
C GLU A 123 -9.89 13.97 4.47
N LYS A 124 -9.28 13.58 3.34
CA LYS A 124 -9.64 14.16 2.03
C LYS A 124 -11.08 13.88 1.61
N VAL A 125 -11.61 12.69 1.89
CA VAL A 125 -13.04 12.40 1.61
C VAL A 125 -13.96 13.33 2.41
N ILE A 126 -13.62 13.60 3.67
CA ILE A 126 -14.37 14.50 4.56
C ILE A 126 -14.26 15.95 4.08
N GLU A 127 -13.05 16.41 3.75
CA GLU A 127 -12.80 17.77 3.24
C GLU A 127 -13.62 18.08 1.98
N VAL A 128 -13.77 17.13 1.05
CA VAL A 128 -14.59 17.35 -0.16
C VAL A 128 -16.03 17.65 0.22
N LYS A 129 -16.63 16.90 1.13
CA LYS A 129 -17.99 17.20 1.60
C LYS A 129 -18.06 18.56 2.29
N ASP A 130 -17.15 18.83 3.22
CA ASP A 130 -17.22 20.03 4.07
C ASP A 130 -17.07 21.35 3.30
N ARG A 131 -16.27 21.35 2.22
CA ARG A 131 -16.09 22.52 1.35
C ARG A 131 -17.24 22.75 0.37
N ASN A 132 -18.09 21.74 0.14
CA ASN A 132 -19.08 21.74 -0.93
C ASN A 132 -20.54 21.68 -0.43
N ARG A 133 -20.86 22.38 0.66
CA ARG A 133 -22.19 22.37 1.31
C ARG A 133 -23.37 22.80 0.43
N GLY A 134 -23.12 23.53 -0.65
CA GLY A 134 -24.14 24.02 -1.58
C GLY A 134 -24.28 23.22 -2.88
N THR A 135 -23.56 22.11 -3.05
CA THR A 135 -23.65 21.31 -4.28
C THR A 135 -24.95 20.53 -4.37
N GLU A 136 -25.47 20.34 -5.58
CA GLU A 136 -26.68 19.55 -5.86
C GLU A 136 -26.57 18.13 -5.27
N PHE A 137 -25.37 17.56 -5.31
CA PHE A 137 -25.10 16.20 -4.83
C PHE A 137 -24.63 16.14 -3.36
N TYR A 138 -24.92 17.15 -2.53
CA TYR A 138 -24.43 17.19 -1.14
C TYR A 138 -24.82 15.94 -0.33
N ASN A 139 -26.02 15.40 -0.55
CA ASN A 139 -26.47 14.16 0.10
C ASN A 139 -25.63 12.94 -0.29
N HIS A 140 -25.10 12.90 -1.53
CA HIS A 140 -24.18 11.83 -1.95
C HIS A 140 -22.86 11.96 -1.19
N LEU A 141 -22.35 13.19 -1.05
CA LEU A 141 -21.12 13.46 -0.31
C LEU A 141 -21.23 13.10 1.18
N CYS A 142 -22.39 13.40 1.80
CA CYS A 142 -22.71 12.99 3.17
C CYS A 142 -22.77 11.47 3.31
N THR A 143 -23.49 10.80 2.41
CA THR A 143 -23.63 9.33 2.43
C THR A 143 -22.27 8.65 2.42
N VAL A 144 -21.38 9.10 1.53
CA VAL A 144 -20.01 8.56 1.46
C VAL A 144 -19.27 8.86 2.75
N GLN A 145 -19.22 10.12 3.20
CA GLN A 145 -18.48 10.51 4.41
C GLN A 145 -18.91 9.76 5.68
N GLU A 146 -20.21 9.47 5.85
CA GLU A 146 -20.71 8.69 6.98
C GLU A 146 -20.37 7.19 6.86
N GLY A 147 -20.18 6.69 5.63
CA GLY A 147 -19.81 5.29 5.37
C GLY A 147 -18.31 5.00 5.47
N VAL A 148 -17.45 5.96 5.09
CA VAL A 148 -15.99 5.72 5.00
C VAL A 148 -15.33 5.30 6.32
N PRO A 149 -15.78 5.72 7.53
CA PRO A 149 -15.26 5.18 8.80
C PRO A 149 -15.29 3.66 8.93
N ALA A 150 -16.15 2.95 8.17
CA ALA A 150 -16.16 1.48 8.12
C ALA A 150 -14.80 0.88 7.67
N LEU A 151 -14.00 1.63 6.91
CA LEU A 151 -12.66 1.21 6.48
C LEU A 151 -11.64 1.18 7.64
N GLY A 152 -12.01 1.69 8.82
CA GLY A 152 -11.26 1.55 10.06
C GLY A 152 -11.27 0.15 10.68
N TRP A 153 -11.91 -0.85 10.07
CA TRP A 153 -11.99 -2.22 10.61
C TRP A 153 -10.62 -2.84 10.93
N ILE A 154 -9.56 -2.41 10.24
CA ILE A 154 -8.17 -2.87 10.45
C ILE A 154 -7.62 -2.54 11.85
N THR A 155 -8.25 -1.61 12.58
CA THR A 155 -7.84 -1.22 13.94
C THR A 155 -8.62 -1.95 15.03
N VAL A 156 -9.58 -2.80 14.68
CA VAL A 156 -10.43 -3.51 15.63
C VAL A 156 -9.75 -4.80 16.08
N VAL A 157 -9.72 -5.02 17.40
CA VAL A 157 -9.22 -6.27 18.01
C VAL A 157 -10.41 -7.10 18.44
N ARG A 158 -10.34 -8.43 18.28
CA ARG A 158 -11.29 -9.32 18.95
C ARG A 158 -11.04 -9.26 20.46
N CYS A 159 -12.08 -8.95 21.22
CA CYS A 159 -12.11 -9.12 22.67
C CYS A 159 -12.06 -10.59 23.06
#